data_AF-A0A8J5S6K6-F1
#
_entry.id   AF-A0A8J5S6K6-F1
#
_cell.length_a   1.000
_cell.length_b   1.000
_cell.length_c   1.000
_cell.angle_alpha   90.00
_cell.angle_beta   90.00
_cell.angle_gamma   90.00
#
_symmetry.space_group_name_H-M   'P 1'
#
loop_
_entity.id
_entity.type
_entity.pdbx_description
1 polymer ?
#
loop_
_entity_poly.entity_id
_entity_poly.type
_entity_poly.pdbx_seq_one_letter_code
_entity_poly.pdbx_strand_id
1 'polypeptide(L)'
;MQHQGPVREKEKRGKERNELRDLVGKNLHVLSQIEGVDLDMYKETVLPRILEQVVNCKDDLAQFYLMDCIIQVFPDEYHLQTLETLLSAFPQLQPNVDIKTVLSQLMDRLSSYAATSPEVLPEFLQVEAFAKFSNAIGKVIEAQVDMPVVGAVTLYVSLLTFTLRVHPDRLDYVDQVLGACVKKLSGNAKLQDSRATKQIVALLSAPLEKYSNVVTALELSNYPRVMDYLDNSTTKVMALVIIQSIMKNTTCISTSDKIEALFDLIKGLIKNMDGAQDDELDDEDFKEEQNSVARLIHMLHNDDHEEMLKILCTVQKHILQGGPKRLPFTVPSLVFSALKLVRRLQGQDGDVIGEEVPATPKKIFQILHQTIEALSCVPSPELALRLYLQCAEAANDCDLEPVAYEFFTQAFILYEEEIADSKAQITAIHLIIGTLQRMNIFGVENRDTLTHKTTGYSAKLLKKPDQCRAVYACSHLFWTDDQDGIMDGER
;
A
#
# COMPACT_ATOMS: atom_id res chain seq x y z
N MET A 1 -2.60 -47.23 25.19
CA MET A 1 -1.81 -46.25 25.97
C MET A 1 -2.65 -45.13 26.58
N GLN A 2 -3.50 -44.42 25.83
CA GLN A 2 -4.24 -43.26 26.36
C GLN A 2 -5.07 -43.53 27.64
N HIS A 3 -5.75 -44.69 27.69
CA HIS A 3 -6.65 -45.08 28.78
C HIS A 3 -6.01 -46.01 29.82
N GLN A 4 -4.70 -46.29 29.72
CA GLN A 4 -4.02 -47.18 30.67
C GLN A 4 -3.60 -46.41 31.92
N GLY A 5 -3.97 -46.87 33.10
CA GLY A 5 -3.53 -46.30 34.38
C GLY A 5 -4.34 -45.10 34.89
N PRO A 6 -3.92 -44.48 36.02
CA PRO A 6 -4.66 -43.44 36.71
C PRO A 6 -4.83 -42.15 35.89
N VAL A 7 -5.90 -41.38 36.13
CA VAL A 7 -6.18 -40.10 35.44
C VAL A 7 -5.09 -39.05 35.69
N ARG A 8 -4.46 -39.05 36.87
CA ARG A 8 -3.37 -38.13 37.23
C ARG A 8 -2.14 -38.25 36.34
N GLU A 9 -1.94 -39.39 35.69
CA GLU A 9 -0.80 -39.64 34.80
C GLU A 9 -1.09 -39.33 33.33
N LYS A 10 -2.26 -38.74 33.00
CA LYS A 10 -2.67 -38.45 31.63
C LYS A 10 -1.65 -37.58 30.87
N GLU A 11 -1.09 -36.56 31.53
CA GLU A 11 -0.09 -35.68 30.90
C GLU A 11 1.23 -36.39 30.64
N LYS A 12 1.71 -37.20 31.61
CA LYS A 12 2.91 -38.03 31.46
C LYS A 12 2.75 -39.03 30.31
N ARG A 13 1.59 -39.71 30.23
CA ARG A 13 1.27 -40.60 29.10
C ARG A 13 1.19 -39.87 27.77
N GLY A 14 0.71 -38.62 27.76
CA GLY A 14 0.74 -37.78 26.56
C GLY A 14 2.16 -37.62 26.01
N LYS A 15 3.14 -37.35 26.88
CA LYS A 15 4.57 -37.25 26.51
C LYS A 15 5.13 -38.58 26.01
N GLU A 16 4.93 -39.67 26.77
CA GLU A 16 5.39 -41.02 26.38
C GLU A 16 4.78 -41.47 25.04
N ARG A 17 3.48 -41.21 24.82
CA ARG A 17 2.83 -41.48 23.53
C ARG A 17 3.42 -40.66 22.39
N ASN A 18 3.80 -39.41 22.67
CA ASN A 18 4.42 -38.54 21.68
C ASN A 18 5.84 -39.01 21.31
N GLU A 19 6.57 -39.66 22.23
CA GLU A 19 7.86 -40.29 21.93
C GLU A 19 7.70 -41.59 21.14
N LEU A 20 6.65 -42.37 21.41
CA LEU A 20 6.42 -43.67 20.78
C LEU A 20 5.66 -43.61 19.44
N ARG A 21 5.10 -42.45 19.07
CA ARG A 21 4.33 -42.28 17.82
C ARG A 21 5.13 -42.65 16.57
N ASP A 22 6.45 -42.44 16.60
CA ASP A 22 7.38 -42.75 15.51
C ASP A 22 7.40 -44.25 15.15
N LEU A 23 7.07 -45.14 16.09
CA LEU A 23 6.92 -46.56 15.81
C LEU A 23 5.75 -46.82 14.85
N VAL A 24 4.66 -46.07 14.99
CA VAL A 24 3.50 -46.17 14.09
C VAL A 24 3.81 -45.50 12.76
N GLY A 25 4.46 -44.32 12.77
CA GLY A 25 4.86 -43.63 11.56
C GLY A 25 5.82 -44.43 10.68
N LYS A 26 6.73 -45.21 11.29
CA LYS A 26 7.62 -46.14 10.56
C LYS A 26 6.85 -47.18 9.75
N ASN A 27 5.69 -47.66 10.23
CA ASN A 27 4.89 -48.61 9.45
C ASN A 27 4.29 -47.94 8.20
N LEU A 28 3.82 -46.70 8.33
CA LEU A 28 3.36 -45.93 7.17
C LEU A 28 4.52 -45.67 6.19
N HIS A 29 5.71 -45.37 6.71
CA HIS A 29 6.91 -45.19 5.89
C HIS A 29 7.28 -46.45 5.12
N VAL A 30 7.27 -47.62 5.77
CA VAL A 30 7.49 -48.90 5.08
C VAL A 30 6.42 -49.13 4.01
N LEU A 31 5.14 -48.83 4.27
CA LEU A 31 4.08 -48.96 3.27
C LEU A 31 4.34 -48.11 2.01
N SER A 32 4.90 -46.90 2.17
CA SER A 32 5.25 -46.05 1.01
C SER A 32 6.42 -46.57 0.18
N GLN A 33 7.23 -47.48 0.72
CA GLN A 33 8.41 -48.04 0.05
C GLN A 33 8.12 -49.38 -0.65
N ILE A 34 6.93 -49.95 -0.47
CA ILE A 34 6.58 -51.22 -1.09
C ILE A 34 6.35 -50.98 -2.59
N GLU A 35 7.19 -51.58 -3.44
CA GLU A 35 7.12 -51.45 -4.92
C GLU A 35 5.75 -51.85 -5.51
N GLY A 36 4.97 -52.69 -4.80
CA GLY A 36 3.63 -53.09 -5.20
C GLY A 36 2.50 -52.14 -4.79
N VAL A 37 2.79 -50.99 -4.16
CA VAL A 37 1.81 -49.96 -3.82
C VAL A 37 1.86 -48.87 -4.90
N ASP A 38 1.27 -49.19 -6.05
CA ASP A 38 1.03 -48.23 -7.12
C ASP A 38 -0.11 -47.25 -6.76
N LEU A 39 -0.33 -46.27 -7.63
CA LEU A 39 -1.33 -45.23 -7.42
C LEU A 39 -2.75 -45.81 -7.26
N ASP A 40 -3.09 -46.82 -8.06
CA ASP A 40 -4.42 -47.44 -8.04
C ASP A 40 -4.65 -48.21 -6.73
N MET A 41 -3.67 -49.02 -6.30
CA MET A 41 -3.72 -49.71 -5.02
C MET A 41 -3.76 -48.74 -3.84
N TYR A 42 -3.03 -47.62 -3.93
CA TYR A 42 -3.07 -46.57 -2.93
C TYR A 42 -4.46 -45.94 -2.81
N LYS A 43 -5.04 -45.55 -3.95
CA LYS A 43 -6.34 -44.90 -4.06
C LYS A 43 -7.50 -45.78 -3.61
N GLU A 44 -7.51 -47.04 -4.02
CA GLU A 44 -8.64 -47.95 -3.78
C GLU A 44 -8.57 -48.65 -2.42
N THR A 45 -7.37 -48.98 -1.93
CA THR A 45 -7.21 -49.86 -0.76
C THR A 45 -6.45 -49.22 0.39
N VAL A 46 -5.26 -48.67 0.14
CA VAL A 46 -4.36 -48.25 1.22
C VAL A 46 -4.89 -47.00 1.92
N LEU A 47 -5.12 -45.90 1.19
CA LEU A 47 -5.55 -44.65 1.78
C LEU A 47 -6.91 -44.76 2.50
N PRO A 48 -7.97 -45.34 1.90
CA PRO A 48 -9.27 -45.46 2.58
C PRO A 48 -9.17 -46.23 3.91
N ARG A 49 -8.40 -47.31 3.96
CA ARG A 49 -8.21 -48.10 5.18
C ARG A 49 -7.42 -47.35 6.25
N ILE A 50 -6.40 -46.59 5.86
CA ILE A 50 -5.66 -45.76 6.81
C ILE A 50 -6.58 -44.68 7.39
N LEU A 51 -7.32 -43.96 6.53
CA LEU A 51 -8.24 -42.90 6.95
C LEU A 51 -9.36 -43.43 7.85
N GLU A 52 -9.87 -44.63 7.58
CA GLU A 52 -10.84 -45.30 8.45
C GLU A 52 -10.29 -45.47 9.88
N GLN A 53 -9.03 -45.89 10.04
CA GLN A 53 -8.39 -46.00 11.35
C GLN A 53 -8.17 -44.63 12.01
N VAL A 54 -7.79 -43.62 11.22
CA VAL A 54 -7.60 -42.25 11.72
C VAL A 54 -8.91 -41.67 12.26
N VAL A 55 -9.99 -41.78 11.51
CA VAL A 55 -11.30 -41.25 11.94
C VAL A 55 -11.83 -42.03 13.14
N ASN A 56 -11.72 -43.36 13.13
CA ASN A 56 -12.27 -44.21 14.18
C ASN A 56 -11.47 -44.21 15.49
N CYS A 57 -10.19 -43.81 15.50
CA CYS A 57 -9.39 -43.83 16.73
C CYS A 57 -9.83 -42.79 17.77
N LYS A 58 -10.54 -41.73 17.34
CA LYS A 58 -11.12 -40.66 18.19
C LYS A 58 -10.14 -40.11 19.24
N ASP A 59 -8.86 -39.98 18.88
CA ASP A 59 -7.82 -39.47 19.77
C ASP A 59 -7.06 -38.32 19.11
N ASP A 60 -7.10 -37.15 19.75
CA ASP A 60 -6.57 -35.89 19.21
C ASP A 60 -5.09 -35.99 18.78
N LEU A 61 -4.25 -36.61 19.62
CA LEU A 61 -2.81 -36.75 19.37
C LEU A 61 -2.54 -37.71 18.21
N ALA A 62 -3.24 -38.85 18.19
CA ALA A 62 -3.09 -39.85 17.14
C ALA A 62 -3.59 -39.33 15.79
N GLN A 63 -4.74 -38.66 15.77
CA GLN A 63 -5.31 -38.09 14.55
C GLN A 63 -4.41 -37.03 13.92
N PHE A 64 -3.91 -36.09 14.73
CA PHE A 64 -2.95 -35.09 14.26
C PHE A 64 -1.71 -35.75 13.65
N TYR A 65 -1.06 -36.65 14.41
CA TYR A 65 0.19 -37.26 13.98
C TYR A 65 0.02 -38.16 12.75
N LEU A 66 -1.03 -38.97 12.69
CA LEU A 66 -1.25 -39.88 11.58
C LEU A 66 -1.56 -39.12 10.29
N MET A 67 -2.37 -38.05 10.36
CA MET A 67 -2.63 -37.22 9.17
C MET A 67 -1.36 -36.52 8.67
N ASP A 68 -0.59 -35.93 9.58
CA ASP A 68 0.72 -35.33 9.25
C ASP A 68 1.68 -36.37 8.64
N CYS A 69 1.72 -37.58 9.22
CA CYS A 69 2.55 -38.67 8.71
C CYS A 69 2.12 -39.14 7.32
N ILE A 70 0.82 -39.26 7.04
CA ILE A 70 0.32 -39.57 5.68
C ILE A 70 0.82 -38.53 4.69
N ILE A 71 0.66 -37.23 5.03
CA ILE A 71 1.10 -36.14 4.17
C ILE A 71 2.61 -36.19 3.95
N GLN A 72 3.42 -36.47 4.97
CA GLN A 72 4.89 -36.49 4.88
C GLN A 72 5.45 -37.72 4.15
N VAL A 73 4.82 -38.87 4.30
CA VAL A 73 5.39 -40.15 3.87
C VAL A 73 5.05 -40.49 2.41
N PHE A 74 3.83 -40.24 1.97
CA PHE A 74 3.40 -40.62 0.63
C PHE A 74 3.79 -39.56 -0.43
N PRO A 75 3.96 -39.96 -1.72
CA PRO A 75 4.32 -39.05 -2.81
C PRO A 75 3.27 -37.97 -3.13
N ASP A 76 3.70 -36.87 -3.74
CA ASP A 76 2.83 -35.73 -4.08
C ASP A 76 1.76 -36.08 -5.11
N GLU A 77 2.12 -36.90 -6.11
CA GLU A 77 1.21 -37.40 -7.14
C GLU A 77 0.06 -38.20 -6.53
N TYR A 78 0.35 -38.98 -5.48
CA TYR A 78 -0.66 -39.78 -4.79
C TYR A 78 -1.64 -38.86 -4.05
N HIS A 79 -1.12 -37.82 -3.37
CA HIS A 79 -1.94 -36.81 -2.69
C HIS A 79 -2.82 -36.03 -3.67
N LEU A 80 -2.29 -35.67 -4.84
CA LEU A 80 -3.05 -34.96 -5.86
C LEU A 80 -4.22 -35.80 -6.38
N GLN A 81 -3.97 -37.06 -6.75
CA GLN A 81 -4.99 -37.95 -7.33
C GLN A 81 -5.99 -38.49 -6.31
N THR A 82 -5.66 -38.45 -5.02
CA THR A 82 -6.53 -38.88 -3.91
C THR A 82 -7.06 -37.73 -3.05
N LEU A 83 -6.89 -36.49 -3.53
CA LEU A 83 -7.15 -35.27 -2.76
C LEU A 83 -8.56 -35.23 -2.16
N GLU A 84 -9.57 -35.64 -2.92
CA GLU A 84 -10.96 -35.67 -2.45
C GLU A 84 -11.17 -36.62 -1.26
N THR A 85 -10.61 -37.84 -1.37
CA THR A 85 -10.69 -38.85 -0.32
C THR A 85 -9.98 -38.37 0.94
N LEU A 86 -8.77 -37.83 0.78
CA LEU A 86 -7.98 -37.28 1.89
C LEU A 86 -8.70 -36.10 2.57
N LEU A 87 -9.22 -35.15 1.78
CA LEU A 87 -9.89 -33.97 2.29
C LEU A 87 -11.21 -34.29 3.01
N SER A 88 -11.90 -35.36 2.59
CA SER A 88 -13.17 -35.80 3.21
C SER A 88 -13.02 -36.27 4.67
N ALA A 89 -11.81 -36.65 5.08
CA ALA A 89 -11.54 -37.12 6.44
C ALA A 89 -11.41 -35.97 7.45
N PHE A 90 -10.97 -34.78 7.04
CA PHE A 90 -10.70 -33.67 7.96
C PHE A 90 -11.93 -33.21 8.76
N PRO A 91 -13.13 -33.02 8.18
CA PRO A 91 -14.32 -32.65 8.95
C PRO A 91 -14.75 -33.69 9.99
N GLN A 92 -14.24 -34.93 9.90
CA GLN A 92 -14.59 -36.05 10.79
C GLN A 92 -13.61 -36.20 11.97
N LEU A 93 -12.51 -35.43 11.97
CA LEU A 93 -11.52 -35.44 13.05
C LEU A 93 -12.08 -34.78 14.32
N GLN A 94 -11.47 -35.07 15.47
CA GLN A 94 -11.88 -34.47 16.73
C GLN A 94 -11.66 -32.94 16.71
N PRO A 95 -12.53 -32.14 17.36
CA PRO A 95 -12.46 -30.68 17.32
C PRO A 95 -11.13 -30.09 17.83
N ASN A 96 -10.44 -30.79 18.73
CA ASN A 96 -9.17 -30.35 19.32
C ASN A 96 -7.95 -30.65 18.43
N VAL A 97 -8.13 -31.41 17.34
CA VAL A 97 -7.04 -31.70 16.41
C VAL A 97 -6.64 -30.40 15.72
N ASP A 98 -5.33 -30.17 15.60
CA ASP A 98 -4.79 -28.98 14.95
C ASP A 98 -4.85 -29.11 13.41
N ILE A 99 -6.09 -29.17 12.89
CA ILE A 99 -6.39 -29.38 11.47
C ILE A 99 -5.76 -28.29 10.59
N LYS A 100 -5.67 -27.06 11.11
CA LYS A 100 -5.09 -25.93 10.38
C LYS A 100 -3.66 -26.24 9.94
N THR A 101 -2.84 -26.82 10.82
CA THR A 101 -1.42 -27.07 10.58
C THR A 101 -1.26 -28.15 9.53
N VAL A 102 -2.01 -29.24 9.68
CA VAL A 102 -1.99 -30.39 8.76
C VAL A 102 -2.46 -29.99 7.35
N LEU A 103 -3.57 -29.26 7.23
CA LEU A 103 -4.05 -28.77 5.93
C LEU A 103 -3.09 -27.75 5.30
N SER A 104 -2.49 -26.87 6.10
CA SER A 104 -1.50 -25.90 5.60
C SER A 104 -0.27 -26.61 5.05
N GLN A 105 0.25 -27.63 5.75
CA GLN A 105 1.37 -28.46 5.28
C GLN A 105 1.05 -29.17 3.96
N LEU A 106 -0.17 -29.70 3.80
CA LEU A 106 -0.59 -30.33 2.54
C LEU A 106 -0.60 -29.32 1.38
N MET A 107 -1.20 -28.13 1.59
CA MET A 107 -1.22 -27.07 0.58
C MET A 107 0.18 -26.56 0.24
N ASP A 108 1.04 -26.37 1.25
CA ASP A 108 2.43 -25.94 1.06
C ASP A 108 3.23 -26.97 0.25
N ARG A 109 3.07 -28.25 0.59
CA ARG A 109 3.72 -29.36 -0.09
C ARG A 109 3.30 -29.45 -1.56
N LEU A 110 2.00 -29.45 -1.83
CA LEU A 110 1.49 -29.46 -3.21
C LEU A 110 1.85 -28.19 -4.00
N SER A 111 1.87 -27.03 -3.34
CA SER A 111 2.31 -25.79 -3.99
C SER A 111 3.80 -25.82 -4.37
N SER A 112 4.62 -26.48 -3.54
CA SER A 112 6.06 -26.67 -3.80
C SER A 112 6.29 -27.69 -4.92
N TYR A 113 5.46 -28.73 -4.97
CA TYR A 113 5.44 -29.70 -6.07
C TYR A 113 5.11 -29.02 -7.41
N ALA A 114 4.05 -28.21 -7.44
CA ALA A 114 3.67 -27.43 -8.63
C ALA A 114 4.76 -26.43 -9.07
N ALA A 115 5.50 -25.85 -8.12
CA ALA A 115 6.61 -24.94 -8.42
C ALA A 115 7.85 -25.66 -8.98
N THR A 116 8.11 -26.88 -8.52
CA THR A 116 9.28 -27.69 -8.95
C THR A 116 9.02 -28.38 -10.29
N SER A 117 7.76 -28.76 -10.54
CA SER A 117 7.33 -29.54 -11.70
C SER A 117 6.19 -28.82 -12.43
N PRO A 118 6.48 -27.85 -13.32
CA PRO A 118 5.44 -27.09 -14.03
C PRO A 118 4.56 -27.97 -14.93
N GLU A 119 5.06 -29.14 -15.33
CA GLU A 119 4.38 -30.12 -16.19
C GLU A 119 3.10 -30.67 -15.56
N VAL A 120 2.99 -30.69 -14.24
CA VAL A 120 1.80 -31.20 -13.53
C VAL A 120 0.72 -30.15 -13.29
N LEU A 121 0.97 -28.87 -13.62
CA LEU A 121 -0.04 -27.80 -13.48
C LEU A 121 -1.38 -28.11 -14.17
N PRO A 122 -1.43 -28.71 -15.36
CA PRO A 122 -2.68 -29.14 -15.98
C PRO A 122 -3.45 -30.17 -15.14
N GLU A 123 -2.76 -31.05 -14.42
CA GLU A 123 -3.39 -32.06 -13.54
C GLU A 123 -4.09 -31.40 -12.35
N PHE A 124 -3.49 -30.35 -11.77
CA PHE A 124 -4.13 -29.58 -10.71
C PHE A 124 -5.47 -28.97 -11.14
N LEU A 125 -5.55 -28.52 -12.40
CA LEU A 125 -6.79 -28.04 -13.00
C LEU A 125 -7.79 -29.17 -13.25
N GLN A 126 -7.33 -30.30 -13.78
CA GLN A 126 -8.19 -31.48 -14.04
C GLN A 126 -8.81 -32.05 -12.76
N VAL A 127 -8.05 -32.07 -11.67
CA VAL A 127 -8.53 -32.57 -10.37
C VAL A 127 -9.33 -31.49 -9.61
N GLU A 128 -9.45 -30.28 -10.16
CA GLU A 128 -10.12 -29.14 -9.53
C GLU A 128 -9.58 -28.87 -8.11
N ALA A 129 -8.27 -28.93 -7.94
CA ALA A 129 -7.63 -28.92 -6.62
C ALA A 129 -8.06 -27.72 -5.76
N PHE A 130 -8.13 -26.52 -6.37
CA PHE A 130 -8.63 -25.32 -5.70
C PHE A 130 -10.05 -25.49 -5.13
N ALA A 131 -11.00 -25.98 -5.94
CA ALA A 131 -12.39 -26.14 -5.52
C ALA A 131 -12.50 -27.18 -4.40
N LYS A 132 -11.73 -28.27 -4.48
CA LYS A 132 -11.68 -29.30 -3.43
C LYS A 132 -11.13 -28.75 -2.12
N PHE A 133 -10.02 -28.02 -2.16
CA PHE A 133 -9.47 -27.35 -0.96
C PHE A 133 -10.42 -26.32 -0.38
N SER A 134 -10.99 -25.44 -1.22
CA SER A 134 -11.92 -24.40 -0.78
C SER A 134 -13.16 -24.99 -0.10
N ASN A 135 -13.73 -26.05 -0.67
CA ASN A 135 -14.89 -26.76 -0.10
C ASN A 135 -14.51 -27.46 1.22
N ALA A 136 -13.36 -28.14 1.26
CA ALA A 136 -12.88 -28.81 2.46
C ALA A 136 -12.63 -27.83 3.61
N ILE A 137 -11.99 -26.69 3.35
CA ILE A 137 -11.76 -25.64 4.34
C ILE A 137 -13.11 -25.10 4.85
N GLY A 138 -14.07 -24.84 3.96
CA GLY A 138 -15.43 -24.44 4.37
C GLY A 138 -16.08 -25.45 5.32
N LYS A 139 -16.07 -26.74 4.95
CA LYS A 139 -16.62 -27.83 5.79
C LYS A 139 -15.89 -27.98 7.13
N VAL A 140 -14.57 -27.82 7.15
CA VAL A 140 -13.77 -27.89 8.39
C VAL A 140 -14.12 -26.73 9.32
N ILE A 141 -14.26 -25.53 8.78
CA ILE A 141 -14.65 -24.34 9.57
C ILE A 141 -16.08 -24.49 10.10
N GLU A 142 -17.00 -25.10 9.34
CA GLU A 142 -18.37 -25.40 9.78
C GLU A 142 -18.42 -26.51 10.85
N ALA A 143 -17.61 -27.55 10.70
CA ALA A 143 -17.53 -28.67 11.65
C ALA A 143 -16.89 -28.26 12.99
N GLN A 144 -15.94 -27.33 12.98
CA GLN A 144 -15.30 -26.80 14.19
C GLN A 144 -15.96 -25.48 14.65
N VAL A 145 -17.06 -25.60 15.38
CA VAL A 145 -17.84 -24.46 15.90
C VAL A 145 -16.98 -23.46 16.70
N ASP A 146 -16.02 -23.96 17.48
CA ASP A 146 -15.13 -23.15 18.33
C ASP A 146 -13.80 -22.76 17.65
N MET A 147 -13.67 -22.90 16.31
CA MET A 147 -12.43 -22.55 15.62
C MET A 147 -12.12 -21.05 15.78
N PRO A 148 -10.95 -20.68 16.34
CA PRO A 148 -10.54 -19.28 16.45
C PRO A 148 -10.41 -18.63 15.07
N VAL A 149 -10.69 -17.33 14.98
CA VAL A 149 -10.58 -16.55 13.73
C VAL A 149 -9.18 -16.68 13.12
N VAL A 150 -8.13 -16.66 13.94
CA VAL A 150 -6.74 -16.89 13.52
C VAL A 150 -6.61 -18.20 12.72
N GLY A 151 -7.24 -19.28 13.18
CA GLY A 151 -7.16 -20.59 12.54
C GLY A 151 -7.80 -20.59 11.16
N ALA A 152 -9.00 -20.00 11.04
CA ALA A 152 -9.68 -19.87 9.75
C ALA A 152 -8.90 -18.98 8.77
N VAL A 153 -8.37 -17.83 9.24
CA VAL A 153 -7.56 -16.95 8.40
C VAL A 153 -6.26 -17.64 7.96
N THR A 154 -5.58 -18.39 8.84
CA THR A 154 -4.37 -19.15 8.45
C THR A 154 -4.65 -20.16 7.35
N LEU A 155 -5.82 -20.84 7.39
CA LEU A 155 -6.24 -21.72 6.30
C LEU A 155 -6.46 -20.95 4.99
N TYR A 156 -7.10 -19.77 5.04
CA TYR A 156 -7.27 -18.91 3.87
C TYR A 156 -5.94 -18.36 3.33
N VAL A 157 -4.98 -18.02 4.19
CA VAL A 157 -3.61 -17.61 3.78
C VAL A 157 -2.93 -18.74 3.02
N SER A 158 -3.03 -19.96 3.55
CA SER A 158 -2.42 -21.15 2.92
C SER A 158 -3.09 -21.47 1.58
N LEU A 159 -4.43 -21.38 1.50
CA LEU A 159 -5.19 -21.56 0.27
C LEU A 159 -4.85 -20.48 -0.77
N LEU A 160 -4.72 -19.22 -0.33
CA LEU A 160 -4.34 -18.12 -1.21
C LEU A 160 -2.92 -18.31 -1.74
N THR A 161 -1.97 -18.68 -0.87
CA THR A 161 -0.57 -18.94 -1.26
C THR A 161 -0.48 -20.10 -2.26
N PHE A 162 -1.25 -21.17 -2.04
CA PHE A 162 -1.40 -22.26 -2.99
C PHE A 162 -1.95 -21.75 -4.33
N THR A 163 -3.04 -20.97 -4.30
CA THR A 163 -3.69 -20.43 -5.50
C THR A 163 -2.75 -19.54 -6.31
N LEU A 164 -2.00 -18.65 -5.65
CA LEU A 164 -1.04 -17.74 -6.28
C LEU A 164 0.15 -18.50 -6.93
N ARG A 165 0.47 -19.70 -6.45
CA ARG A 165 1.54 -20.55 -7.02
C ARG A 165 1.04 -21.42 -8.16
N VAL A 166 -0.12 -22.05 -8.00
CA VAL A 166 -0.65 -23.05 -8.94
C VAL A 166 -1.50 -22.41 -10.05
N HIS A 167 -2.22 -21.33 -9.73
CA HIS A 167 -3.15 -20.65 -10.64
C HIS A 167 -2.91 -19.12 -10.64
N PRO A 168 -1.73 -18.64 -11.08
CA PRO A 168 -1.39 -17.22 -11.03
C PRO A 168 -2.35 -16.34 -11.85
N ASP A 169 -2.93 -16.84 -12.93
CA ASP A 169 -3.80 -16.03 -13.81
C ASP A 169 -5.26 -15.98 -13.35
N ARG A 170 -5.64 -16.76 -12.33
CA ARG A 170 -7.03 -16.91 -11.86
C ARG A 170 -7.34 -15.95 -10.71
N LEU A 171 -7.54 -14.68 -11.07
CA LEU A 171 -7.95 -13.63 -10.13
C LEU A 171 -9.30 -13.93 -9.46
N ASP A 172 -10.18 -14.66 -10.15
CA ASP A 172 -11.46 -15.12 -9.61
C ASP A 172 -11.31 -16.04 -8.40
N TYR A 173 -10.29 -16.91 -8.39
CA TYR A 173 -9.97 -17.76 -7.24
C TYR A 173 -9.43 -16.96 -6.06
N VAL A 174 -8.55 -15.99 -6.34
CA VAL A 174 -8.04 -15.06 -5.31
C VAL A 174 -9.20 -14.29 -4.67
N ASP A 175 -10.10 -13.71 -5.47
CA ASP A 175 -11.23 -12.95 -4.96
C ASP A 175 -12.23 -13.83 -4.19
N GLN A 176 -12.41 -15.09 -4.58
CA GLN A 176 -13.21 -16.07 -3.83
C GLN A 176 -12.63 -16.35 -2.44
N VAL A 177 -11.31 -16.50 -2.30
CA VAL A 177 -10.66 -16.71 -0.99
C VAL A 177 -10.83 -15.48 -0.10
N LEU A 178 -10.64 -14.27 -0.65
CA LEU A 178 -10.89 -13.02 0.06
C LEU A 178 -12.35 -12.90 0.48
N GLY A 179 -13.30 -13.23 -0.40
CA GLY A 179 -14.73 -13.24 -0.10
C GLY A 179 -15.11 -14.25 0.99
N ALA A 180 -14.48 -15.43 1.01
CA ALA A 180 -14.66 -16.41 2.09
C ALA A 180 -14.11 -15.89 3.43
N CYS A 181 -13.00 -15.15 3.40
CA CYS A 181 -12.47 -14.45 4.57
C CYS A 181 -13.46 -13.40 5.09
N VAL A 182 -14.00 -12.54 4.22
CA VAL A 182 -15.02 -11.53 4.58
C VAL A 182 -16.23 -12.18 5.25
N LYS A 183 -16.76 -13.28 4.71
CA LYS A 183 -17.89 -14.02 5.31
C LYS A 183 -17.59 -14.54 6.72
N LYS A 184 -16.33 -14.91 6.99
CA LYS A 184 -15.92 -15.34 8.34
C LYS A 184 -15.72 -14.15 9.29
N LEU A 185 -15.31 -13.00 8.75
CA LEU A 185 -15.10 -11.76 9.51
C LEU A 185 -16.40 -11.01 9.82
N SER A 186 -17.44 -11.14 8.98
CA SER A 186 -18.70 -10.39 9.11
C SER A 186 -19.50 -10.63 10.39
N GLY A 187 -19.09 -11.57 11.24
CA GLY A 187 -19.65 -11.80 12.58
C GLY A 187 -18.90 -11.11 13.73
N ASN A 188 -17.73 -10.50 13.49
CA ASN A 188 -16.89 -9.87 14.51
C ASN A 188 -16.83 -8.36 14.30
N ALA A 189 -17.19 -7.57 15.32
CA ALA A 189 -17.34 -6.12 15.20
C ALA A 189 -16.03 -5.40 14.78
N LYS A 190 -14.87 -5.83 15.31
CA LYS A 190 -13.50 -5.49 14.86
C LYS A 190 -12.52 -6.55 15.38
N LEU A 191 -11.46 -6.84 14.63
CA LEU A 191 -10.43 -7.81 15.04
C LEU A 191 -9.53 -7.20 16.12
N GLN A 192 -9.51 -7.81 17.31
CA GLN A 192 -8.61 -7.40 18.41
C GLN A 192 -7.46 -8.39 18.66
N ASP A 193 -7.52 -9.60 18.08
CA ASP A 193 -6.45 -10.60 18.25
C ASP A 193 -5.26 -10.25 17.33
N SER A 194 -4.16 -9.80 17.92
CA SER A 194 -2.90 -9.49 17.24
C SER A 194 -2.42 -10.61 16.31
N ARG A 195 -2.66 -11.88 16.66
CA ARG A 195 -2.28 -13.01 15.80
C ARG A 195 -3.16 -13.11 14.56
N ALA A 196 -4.46 -12.83 14.68
CA ALA A 196 -5.39 -12.83 13.55
C ALA A 196 -5.04 -11.68 12.60
N THR A 197 -4.78 -10.51 13.16
CA THR A 197 -4.34 -9.33 12.43
C THR A 197 -3.09 -9.59 11.60
N LYS A 198 -2.04 -10.21 12.18
CA LYS A 198 -0.84 -10.61 11.43
C LYS A 198 -1.14 -11.55 10.27
N GLN A 199 -2.07 -12.48 10.44
CA GLN A 199 -2.47 -13.40 9.37
C GLN A 199 -3.26 -12.69 8.26
N ILE A 200 -4.08 -11.70 8.59
CA ILE A 200 -4.79 -10.91 7.57
C ILE A 200 -3.83 -10.00 6.81
N VAL A 201 -2.84 -9.41 7.49
CA VAL A 201 -1.74 -8.69 6.82
C VAL A 201 -1.04 -9.63 5.83
N ALA A 202 -0.68 -10.85 6.24
CA ALA A 202 -0.09 -11.83 5.33
C ALA A 202 -1.03 -12.19 4.15
N LEU A 203 -2.33 -12.34 4.40
CA LEU A 203 -3.34 -12.61 3.37
C LEU A 203 -3.39 -11.51 2.31
N LEU A 204 -3.37 -10.24 2.73
CA LEU A 204 -3.45 -9.09 1.82
C LEU A 204 -2.11 -8.76 1.15
N SER A 205 -0.99 -9.06 1.81
CA SER A 205 0.35 -8.88 1.23
C SER A 205 0.67 -9.91 0.13
N ALA A 206 0.17 -11.14 0.25
CA ALA A 206 0.53 -12.22 -0.69
C ALA A 206 0.21 -11.90 -2.18
N PRO A 207 -0.98 -11.34 -2.54
CA PRO A 207 -1.23 -10.89 -3.90
C PRO A 207 -0.30 -9.75 -4.35
N LEU A 208 0.02 -8.81 -3.46
CA LEU A 208 0.89 -7.66 -3.75
C LEU A 208 2.35 -8.05 -3.97
N GLU A 209 2.79 -9.16 -3.37
CA GLU A 209 4.13 -9.72 -3.58
C GLU A 209 4.22 -10.55 -4.87
N LYS A 210 3.13 -11.23 -5.24
CA LYS A 210 3.10 -12.12 -6.41
C LYS A 210 2.87 -11.36 -7.72
N TYR A 211 1.93 -10.43 -7.74
CA TYR A 211 1.60 -9.68 -8.95
C TYR A 211 2.56 -8.50 -9.10
N SER A 212 3.25 -8.43 -10.25
CA SER A 212 4.09 -7.29 -10.59
C SER A 212 3.27 -6.00 -10.74
N ASN A 213 2.00 -6.10 -11.12
CA ASN A 213 1.11 -4.98 -11.26
C ASN A 213 0.12 -4.90 -10.09
N VAL A 214 0.36 -3.98 -9.15
CA VAL A 214 -0.53 -3.73 -8.00
C VAL A 214 -1.97 -3.44 -8.43
N VAL A 215 -2.16 -2.90 -9.64
CA VAL A 215 -3.49 -2.62 -10.19
C VAL A 215 -4.37 -3.87 -10.28
N THR A 216 -3.80 -5.06 -10.52
CA THR A 216 -4.61 -6.30 -10.55
C THR A 216 -5.12 -6.68 -9.16
N ALA A 217 -4.36 -6.36 -8.10
CA ALA A 217 -4.82 -6.54 -6.73
C ALA A 217 -5.88 -5.49 -6.34
N LEU A 218 -5.79 -4.26 -6.87
CA LEU A 218 -6.79 -3.20 -6.68
C LEU A 218 -8.13 -3.52 -7.38
N GLU A 219 -8.12 -4.34 -8.44
CA GLU A 219 -9.32 -4.79 -9.16
C GLU A 219 -10.10 -5.89 -8.40
N LEU A 220 -9.54 -6.45 -7.32
CA LEU A 220 -10.19 -7.48 -6.51
C LEU A 220 -11.32 -6.89 -5.65
N SER A 221 -12.56 -7.30 -5.92
CA SER A 221 -13.76 -6.73 -5.32
C SER A 221 -13.83 -6.89 -3.79
N ASN A 222 -13.26 -7.98 -3.26
CA ASN A 222 -13.27 -8.27 -1.83
C ASN A 222 -12.02 -7.77 -1.09
N TYR A 223 -10.99 -7.27 -1.80
CA TYR A 223 -9.79 -6.74 -1.15
C TYR A 223 -10.09 -5.51 -0.26
N PRO A 224 -10.82 -4.47 -0.73
CA PRO A 224 -11.21 -3.36 0.14
C PRO A 224 -12.11 -3.79 1.30
N ARG A 225 -12.97 -4.80 1.08
CA ARG A 225 -13.88 -5.32 2.11
C ARG A 225 -13.16 -6.00 3.25
N VAL A 226 -12.03 -6.66 3.00
CA VAL A 226 -11.19 -7.23 4.08
C VAL A 226 -10.53 -6.09 4.87
N MET A 227 -10.06 -5.04 4.19
CA MET A 227 -9.46 -3.86 4.82
C MET A 227 -10.44 -3.14 5.77
N ASP A 228 -11.75 -3.16 5.50
CA ASP A 228 -12.76 -2.52 6.36
C ASP A 228 -12.89 -3.16 7.76
N TYR A 229 -12.43 -4.41 7.95
CA TYR A 229 -12.35 -5.05 9.27
C TYR A 229 -11.04 -4.73 10.03
N LEU A 230 -10.17 -3.97 9.35
CA LEU A 230 -8.98 -3.23 9.81
C LEU A 230 -9.21 -2.46 11.12
N ASP A 231 -8.34 -2.58 12.11
CA ASP A 231 -8.14 -1.47 13.05
C ASP A 231 -7.25 -0.40 12.39
N ASN A 232 -7.23 0.80 12.96
CA ASN A 232 -6.52 1.94 12.36
C ASN A 232 -5.02 1.68 12.24
N SER A 233 -4.42 1.00 13.23
CA SER A 233 -2.98 0.71 13.23
C SER A 233 -2.60 -0.23 12.08
N THR A 234 -3.35 -1.31 11.89
CA THR A 234 -3.09 -2.28 10.82
C THR A 234 -3.44 -1.71 9.45
N THR A 235 -4.45 -0.86 9.35
CA THR A 235 -4.77 -0.16 8.10
C THR A 235 -3.60 0.68 7.62
N LYS A 236 -2.89 1.38 8.53
CA LYS A 236 -1.66 2.11 8.19
C LYS A 236 -0.53 1.19 7.73
N VAL A 237 -0.31 0.08 8.43
CA VAL A 237 0.70 -0.93 8.04
C VAL A 237 0.42 -1.45 6.63
N MET A 238 -0.82 -1.82 6.33
CA MET A 238 -1.20 -2.28 4.99
C MET A 238 -1.07 -1.18 3.93
N ALA A 239 -1.41 0.06 4.24
CA ALA A 239 -1.22 1.18 3.34
C ALA A 239 0.26 1.38 2.98
N LEU A 240 1.18 1.24 3.94
CA LEU A 240 2.63 1.28 3.68
C LEU A 240 3.08 0.11 2.80
N VAL A 241 2.59 -1.11 3.05
CA VAL A 241 2.89 -2.28 2.20
C VAL A 241 2.44 -2.05 0.76
N ILE A 242 1.25 -1.48 0.55
CA ILE A 242 0.75 -1.13 -0.79
C ILE A 242 1.68 -0.12 -1.46
N ILE A 243 2.04 0.97 -0.77
CA ILE A 243 2.96 1.99 -1.31
C ILE A 243 4.32 1.37 -1.66
N GLN A 244 4.89 0.55 -0.77
CA GLN A 244 6.17 -0.12 -1.01
C GLN A 244 6.11 -1.07 -2.20
N SER A 245 5.02 -1.81 -2.38
CA SER A 245 4.83 -2.68 -3.55
C SER A 245 4.78 -1.87 -4.85
N ILE A 246 4.02 -0.76 -4.86
CA ILE A 246 3.96 0.17 -6.01
C ILE A 246 5.36 0.71 -6.35
N MET A 247 6.12 1.12 -5.33
CA MET A 247 7.46 1.65 -5.49
C MET A 247 8.45 0.59 -6.01
N LYS A 248 8.41 -0.62 -5.45
CA LYS A 248 9.32 -1.72 -5.82
C LYS A 248 9.14 -2.14 -7.29
N ASN A 249 7.90 -2.17 -7.76
CA ASN A 249 7.56 -2.63 -9.11
C ASN A 249 7.46 -1.48 -10.13
N THR A 250 7.63 -0.22 -9.70
CA THR A 250 7.46 0.98 -10.55
C THR A 250 6.12 0.98 -11.30
N THR A 251 5.05 0.50 -10.66
CA THR A 251 3.76 0.34 -11.32
C THR A 251 3.12 1.69 -11.61
N CYS A 252 2.84 1.96 -12.87
CA CYS A 252 2.16 3.17 -13.31
C CYS A 252 0.65 3.02 -13.14
N ILE A 253 0.05 3.87 -12.32
CA ILE A 253 -1.41 3.93 -12.14
C ILE A 253 -1.91 5.12 -12.94
N SER A 254 -2.46 4.84 -14.12
CA SER A 254 -2.69 5.88 -15.13
C SER A 254 -4.12 6.41 -15.18
N THR A 255 -5.06 5.92 -14.37
CA THR A 255 -6.47 6.37 -14.45
C THR A 255 -6.95 6.96 -13.13
N SER A 256 -7.72 8.05 -13.20
CA SER A 256 -8.28 8.72 -12.03
C SER A 256 -9.10 7.78 -11.13
N ASP A 257 -9.90 6.88 -11.70
CA ASP A 257 -10.73 5.95 -10.92
C ASP A 257 -9.89 4.99 -10.07
N LYS A 258 -8.79 4.47 -10.63
CA LYS A 258 -7.85 3.60 -9.92
C LYS A 258 -7.09 4.36 -8.82
N ILE A 259 -6.88 5.67 -9.00
CA ILE A 259 -6.26 6.52 -8.00
C ILE A 259 -7.24 6.84 -6.87
N GLU A 260 -8.52 7.10 -7.16
CA GLU A 260 -9.55 7.24 -6.11
C GLU A 260 -9.59 5.97 -5.24
N ALA A 261 -9.64 4.79 -5.87
CA ALA A 261 -9.62 3.51 -5.14
C ALA A 261 -8.34 3.30 -4.32
N LEU A 262 -7.17 3.65 -4.87
CA LEU A 262 -5.91 3.57 -4.13
C LEU A 262 -5.91 4.50 -2.90
N PHE A 263 -6.33 5.76 -3.09
CA PHE A 263 -6.36 6.76 -2.03
C PHE A 263 -7.37 6.42 -0.93
N ASP A 264 -8.47 5.73 -1.28
CA ASP A 264 -9.40 5.17 -0.31
C ASP A 264 -8.78 4.03 0.51
N LEU A 265 -7.90 3.21 -0.08
CA LEU A 265 -7.18 2.15 0.64
C LEU A 265 -6.10 2.70 1.58
N ILE A 266 -5.41 3.78 1.16
CA ILE A 266 -4.37 4.42 1.97
C ILE A 266 -4.89 5.58 2.83
N LYS A 267 -6.22 5.74 2.95
CA LYS A 267 -6.86 6.84 3.69
C LYS A 267 -6.36 6.98 5.14
N GLY A 268 -5.95 5.88 5.77
CA GLY A 268 -5.40 5.88 7.13
C GLY A 268 -4.05 6.60 7.27
N LEU A 269 -3.28 6.76 6.17
CA LEU A 269 -2.06 7.56 6.12
C LEU A 269 -2.34 9.02 5.76
N ILE A 270 -3.46 9.29 5.09
CA ILE A 270 -3.80 10.60 4.54
C ILE A 270 -4.66 11.41 5.50
N LYS A 271 -5.67 10.81 6.15
CA LYS A 271 -6.64 11.51 7.01
C LYS A 271 -6.47 11.10 8.47
N ASN A 272 -6.80 12.00 9.39
CA ASN A 272 -6.96 11.64 10.79
C ASN A 272 -8.17 10.70 10.91
N MET A 273 -7.94 9.49 11.41
CA MET A 273 -9.02 8.55 11.70
C MET A 273 -9.60 8.87 13.07
N ASP A 274 -10.91 9.01 13.18
CA ASP A 274 -11.60 9.33 14.43
C ASP A 274 -11.22 8.32 15.54
N GLY A 275 -10.77 8.83 16.69
CA GLY A 275 -10.42 8.04 17.87
C GLY A 275 -8.98 7.50 17.90
N ALA A 276 -8.13 7.83 16.93
CA ALA A 276 -6.69 7.59 17.07
C ALA A 276 -6.10 8.56 18.09
N GLN A 277 -5.53 8.03 19.18
CA GLN A 277 -4.59 8.81 19.99
C GLN A 277 -3.37 9.05 19.10
N ASP A 278 -3.25 10.28 18.60
CA ASP A 278 -2.11 10.79 17.81
C ASP A 278 -0.79 10.78 18.63
N ASP A 279 -0.84 10.33 19.89
CA ASP A 279 0.19 10.44 20.92
C ASP A 279 1.10 9.19 21.02
N GLU A 280 0.93 8.16 20.17
CA GLU A 280 1.70 6.90 20.27
C GLU A 280 2.79 6.69 19.19
N LEU A 281 2.88 7.54 18.15
CA LEU A 281 3.91 7.39 17.11
C LEU A 281 5.13 8.27 17.39
N ASP A 282 6.33 7.71 17.19
CA ASP A 282 7.56 8.49 17.15
C ASP A 282 7.48 9.51 16.00
N ASP A 283 8.00 10.71 16.23
CA ASP A 283 8.04 11.79 15.23
C ASP A 283 8.82 11.36 13.98
N GLU A 284 9.80 10.45 14.12
CA GLU A 284 10.54 9.89 12.99
C GLU A 284 9.67 8.94 12.15
N ASP A 285 8.97 8.00 12.79
CA ASP A 285 8.07 7.06 12.12
C ASP A 285 6.96 7.80 11.35
N PHE A 286 6.37 8.82 11.96
CA PHE A 286 5.36 9.65 11.28
C PHE A 286 5.93 10.35 10.05
N LYS A 287 7.16 10.87 10.12
CA LYS A 287 7.82 11.49 8.96
C LYS A 287 8.07 10.47 7.87
N GLU A 288 8.50 9.24 8.19
CA GLU A 288 8.70 8.17 7.21
C GLU A 288 7.39 7.77 6.53
N GLU A 289 6.29 7.68 7.29
CA GLU A 289 4.95 7.45 6.76
C GLU A 289 4.58 8.53 5.73
N GLN A 290 4.70 9.81 6.10
CA GLN A 290 4.32 10.92 5.22
C GLN A 290 5.25 11.05 4.01
N ASN A 291 6.54 10.77 4.18
CA ASN A 291 7.50 10.71 3.06
C ASN A 291 7.15 9.61 2.07
N SER A 292 6.61 8.48 2.53
CA SER A 292 6.14 7.40 1.64
C SER A 292 4.96 7.85 0.79
N VAL A 293 4.00 8.58 1.37
CA VAL A 293 2.88 9.19 0.62
C VAL A 293 3.39 10.23 -0.39
N ALA A 294 4.33 11.09 0.00
CA ALA A 294 4.94 12.07 -0.90
C ALA A 294 5.65 11.41 -2.10
N ARG A 295 6.36 10.29 -1.88
CA ARG A 295 6.98 9.51 -2.95
C ARG A 295 5.95 8.87 -3.87
N LEU A 296 4.85 8.36 -3.34
CA LEU A 296 3.75 7.83 -4.15
C LEU A 296 3.22 8.90 -5.12
N ILE A 297 3.00 10.13 -4.64
CA ILE A 297 2.48 11.24 -5.47
C ILE A 297 3.41 11.54 -6.65
N HIS A 298 4.74 11.46 -6.44
CA HIS A 298 5.72 11.64 -7.51
C HIS A 298 5.77 10.50 -8.54
N MET A 299 5.31 9.30 -8.16
CA MET A 299 5.23 8.15 -9.06
C MET A 299 4.01 8.20 -9.98
N LEU A 300 2.98 8.97 -9.63
CA LEU A 300 1.80 9.12 -10.47
C LEU A 300 2.16 9.87 -11.75
N HIS A 301 1.93 9.21 -12.89
CA HIS A 301 2.21 9.76 -14.21
C HIS A 301 1.20 9.23 -15.22
N ASN A 302 0.74 10.10 -16.11
CA ASN A 302 0.06 9.72 -17.33
C ASN A 302 0.64 10.53 -18.50
N ASP A 303 0.76 9.89 -19.66
CA ASP A 303 1.19 10.55 -20.89
C ASP A 303 0.11 11.50 -21.42
N ASP A 304 -1.16 11.18 -21.23
CA ASP A 304 -2.27 12.08 -21.51
C ASP A 304 -2.35 13.22 -20.47
N HIS A 305 -2.36 14.46 -20.97
CA HIS A 305 -2.31 15.66 -20.14
C HIS A 305 -3.63 15.91 -19.40
N GLU A 306 -4.76 15.56 -20.01
CA GLU A 306 -6.08 15.75 -19.40
C GLU A 306 -6.32 14.74 -18.28
N GLU A 307 -5.99 13.47 -18.52
CA GLU A 307 -6.06 12.46 -17.48
C GLU A 307 -5.07 12.77 -16.35
N MET A 308 -3.84 13.21 -16.65
CA MET A 308 -2.90 13.65 -15.61
C MET A 308 -3.46 14.82 -14.77
N LEU A 309 -4.17 15.77 -15.39
CA LEU A 309 -4.84 16.84 -14.66
C LEU A 309 -5.96 16.31 -13.74
N LYS A 310 -6.79 15.37 -14.22
CA LYS A 310 -7.81 14.72 -13.40
C LYS A 310 -7.18 14.00 -12.21
N ILE A 311 -6.09 13.26 -12.44
CA ILE A 311 -5.30 12.60 -11.40
C ILE A 311 -4.86 13.60 -10.33
N LEU A 312 -4.27 14.74 -10.73
CA LEU A 312 -3.83 15.78 -9.80
C LEU A 312 -4.99 16.36 -8.98
N CYS A 313 -6.15 16.64 -9.60
CA CYS A 313 -7.34 17.09 -8.89
C CYS A 313 -7.84 16.06 -7.86
N THR A 314 -7.85 14.79 -8.24
CA THR A 314 -8.26 13.68 -7.36
C THR A 314 -7.32 13.58 -6.15
N VAL A 315 -6.01 13.63 -6.39
CA VAL A 315 -4.99 13.61 -5.33
C VAL A 315 -5.12 14.83 -4.42
N GLN A 316 -5.34 16.03 -4.98
CA GLN A 316 -5.58 17.26 -4.24
C GLN A 316 -6.76 17.11 -3.27
N LYS A 317 -7.90 16.62 -3.77
CA LYS A 317 -9.12 16.42 -2.98
C LYS A 317 -8.87 15.55 -1.73
N HIS A 318 -8.05 14.50 -1.86
CA HIS A 318 -7.73 13.62 -0.73
C HIS A 318 -6.73 14.22 0.24
N ILE A 319 -5.64 14.82 -0.25
CA ILE A 319 -4.57 15.38 0.58
C ILE A 319 -5.07 16.55 1.44
N LEU A 320 -5.93 17.40 0.88
CA LEU A 320 -6.48 18.55 1.61
C LEU A 320 -7.30 18.16 2.85
N GLN A 321 -7.72 16.90 2.96
CA GLN A 321 -8.43 16.37 4.13
C GLN A 321 -7.47 15.87 5.23
N GLY A 322 -6.16 15.93 5.01
CA GLY A 322 -5.16 15.32 5.90
C GLY A 322 -4.76 16.10 7.14
N GLY A 323 -5.19 17.36 7.23
CA GLY A 323 -4.97 18.23 8.38
C GLY A 323 -3.55 18.78 8.51
N PRO A 324 -3.31 19.65 9.50
CA PRO A 324 -2.13 20.52 9.55
C PRO A 324 -0.80 19.77 9.69
N LYS A 325 -0.78 18.59 10.32
CA LYS A 325 0.47 17.82 10.50
C LYS A 325 0.97 17.17 9.20
N ARG A 326 0.07 16.81 8.27
CA ARG A 326 0.41 16.04 7.06
C ARG A 326 0.61 16.90 5.81
N LEU A 327 -0.11 18.03 5.73
CA LEU A 327 -0.02 18.95 4.60
C LEU A 327 1.41 19.39 4.27
N PRO A 328 2.29 19.71 5.25
CA PRO A 328 3.67 20.12 4.95
C PRO A 328 4.51 19.08 4.19
N PHE A 329 4.15 17.79 4.27
CA PHE A 329 4.89 16.71 3.60
C PHE A 329 4.31 16.40 2.21
N THR A 330 2.99 16.41 2.10
CA THR A 330 2.27 15.94 0.90
C THR A 330 2.02 17.04 -0.13
N VAL A 331 1.74 18.27 0.31
CA VAL A 331 1.50 19.42 -0.58
C VAL A 331 2.69 19.71 -1.50
N PRO A 332 3.95 19.77 -1.02
CA PRO A 332 5.09 20.02 -1.91
C PRO A 332 5.18 19.00 -3.06
N SER A 333 4.96 17.72 -2.77
CA SER A 333 5.02 16.66 -3.78
C SER A 333 3.96 16.82 -4.87
N LEU A 334 2.75 17.22 -4.49
CA LEU A 334 1.67 17.53 -5.44
C LEU A 334 2.00 18.77 -6.27
N VAL A 335 2.52 19.83 -5.64
CA VAL A 335 2.91 21.06 -6.34
C VAL A 335 3.96 20.76 -7.40
N PHE A 336 5.04 20.06 -7.06
CA PHE A 336 6.08 19.71 -8.02
C PHE A 336 5.61 18.75 -9.11
N SER A 337 4.68 17.83 -8.81
CA SER A 337 4.06 16.96 -9.82
C SER A 337 3.21 17.78 -10.82
N ALA A 338 2.43 18.74 -10.34
CA ALA A 338 1.68 19.66 -11.18
C ALA A 338 2.59 20.60 -12.01
N LEU A 339 3.68 21.12 -11.43
CA LEU A 339 4.65 21.93 -12.17
C LEU A 339 5.36 21.12 -13.28
N LYS A 340 5.58 19.82 -13.08
CA LYS A 340 6.09 18.93 -14.13
C LYS A 340 5.10 18.83 -15.30
N LEU A 341 3.79 18.80 -15.03
CA LEU A 341 2.76 18.85 -16.08
C LEU A 341 2.76 20.19 -16.82
N VAL A 342 2.91 21.31 -16.11
CA VAL A 342 3.02 22.65 -16.73
C VAL A 342 4.18 22.69 -17.73
N ARG A 343 5.37 22.21 -17.34
CA ARG A 343 6.54 22.18 -18.23
C ARG A 343 6.34 21.29 -19.45
N ARG A 344 5.55 20.22 -19.34
CA ARG A 344 5.21 19.36 -20.49
C ARG A 344 4.27 20.05 -21.48
N LEU A 345 3.34 20.87 -20.98
CA LEU A 345 2.42 21.64 -21.82
C LEU A 345 3.14 22.73 -22.62
N GLN A 346 4.17 23.37 -22.04
CA GLN A 346 5.01 24.36 -22.74
C GLN A 346 5.78 23.79 -23.93
N GLY A 347 6.04 22.47 -23.96
CA GLY A 347 6.79 21.82 -25.04
C GLY A 347 5.98 21.45 -26.28
N GLN A 348 4.66 21.69 -26.29
CA GLN A 348 3.73 21.22 -27.32
C GLN A 348 2.86 22.34 -27.93
N ASP A 349 3.44 23.51 -28.22
CA ASP A 349 2.80 24.59 -29.00
C ASP A 349 2.62 24.24 -30.50
N GLY A 350 2.04 23.06 -30.78
CA GLY A 350 1.61 22.63 -32.11
C GLY A 350 0.17 22.13 -32.07
N ASP A 351 -0.75 22.93 -32.60
CA ASP A 351 -2.16 22.65 -32.95
C ASP A 351 -2.79 21.38 -32.37
N VAL A 352 -3.58 21.53 -31.29
CA VAL A 352 -4.56 20.51 -30.89
C VAL A 352 -5.96 20.98 -31.29
N ILE A 353 -6.47 20.37 -32.36
CA ILE A 353 -7.87 20.42 -32.79
C ILE A 353 -8.64 19.38 -31.96
N GLY A 354 -9.56 19.83 -31.10
CA GLY A 354 -10.46 18.96 -30.31
C GLY A 354 -11.47 19.78 -29.49
N GLU A 355 -12.71 19.29 -29.35
CA GLU A 355 -13.85 19.98 -28.72
C GLU A 355 -13.93 19.88 -27.18
N GLU A 356 -12.96 19.25 -26.50
CA GLU A 356 -12.89 19.22 -25.03
C GLU A 356 -11.95 20.32 -24.49
N VAL A 357 -12.33 20.97 -23.39
CA VAL A 357 -11.60 22.14 -22.85
C VAL A 357 -10.20 21.70 -22.40
N PRO A 358 -9.12 22.12 -23.10
CA PRO A 358 -7.79 21.55 -22.91
C PRO A 358 -7.22 21.85 -21.52
N ALA A 359 -6.36 20.96 -21.02
CA ALA A 359 -5.55 21.19 -19.83
C ALA A 359 -4.64 22.42 -20.08
N THR A 360 -5.03 23.57 -19.53
CA THR A 360 -4.26 24.82 -19.68
C THR A 360 -3.37 25.07 -18.48
N PRO A 361 -2.16 25.64 -18.66
CA PRO A 361 -1.30 26.05 -17.56
C PRO A 361 -2.02 26.93 -16.51
N LYS A 362 -2.90 27.84 -16.96
CA LYS A 362 -3.72 28.69 -16.08
C LYS A 362 -4.57 27.88 -15.10
N LYS A 363 -5.23 26.81 -15.56
CA LYS A 363 -6.05 25.94 -14.70
C LYS A 363 -5.20 25.19 -13.69
N ILE A 364 -4.00 24.75 -14.08
CA ILE A 364 -3.05 24.10 -13.18
C ILE A 364 -2.57 25.09 -12.10
N PHE A 365 -2.25 26.34 -12.48
CA PHE A 365 -1.87 27.36 -11.51
C PHE A 365 -3.00 27.73 -10.52
N GLN A 366 -4.26 27.73 -10.96
CA GLN A 366 -5.40 27.90 -10.04
C GLN A 366 -5.47 26.77 -9.00
N ILE A 367 -5.27 25.52 -9.43
CA ILE A 367 -5.21 24.36 -8.53
C ILE A 367 -4.03 24.49 -7.56
N LEU A 368 -2.85 24.90 -8.06
CA LEU A 368 -1.66 25.14 -7.23
C LEU A 368 -1.92 26.22 -6.18
N HIS A 369 -2.54 27.34 -6.55
CA HIS A 369 -2.91 28.41 -5.62
C HIS A 369 -3.79 27.87 -4.50
N GLN A 370 -4.91 27.19 -4.83
CA GLN A 370 -5.81 26.61 -3.83
C GLN A 370 -5.10 25.60 -2.91
N THR A 371 -4.16 24.83 -3.46
CA THR A 371 -3.39 23.85 -2.68
C THR A 371 -2.43 24.52 -1.69
N ILE A 372 -1.73 25.57 -2.11
CA ILE A 372 -0.78 26.30 -1.26
C ILE A 372 -1.52 27.19 -0.25
N GLU A 373 -2.68 27.74 -0.62
CA GLU A 373 -3.55 28.49 0.28
C GLU A 373 -3.99 27.62 1.47
N ALA A 374 -4.33 26.35 1.25
CA ALA A 374 -4.62 25.44 2.35
C ALA A 374 -3.42 25.20 3.30
N LEU A 375 -2.18 25.31 2.79
CA LEU A 375 -0.96 25.24 3.60
C LEU A 375 -0.73 26.53 4.41
N SER A 376 -1.26 27.68 3.96
CA SER A 376 -1.16 28.94 4.70
C SER A 376 -1.94 28.92 6.03
N CYS A 377 -2.98 28.09 6.13
CA CYS A 377 -3.72 27.86 7.37
C CYS A 377 -2.99 26.94 8.37
N VAL A 378 -1.77 26.49 8.03
CA VAL A 378 -0.91 25.60 8.83
C VAL A 378 0.32 26.40 9.28
N PRO A 379 0.90 26.14 10.47
CA PRO A 379 2.11 26.83 10.96
C PRO A 379 3.39 26.43 10.20
N SER A 380 3.38 26.57 8.88
CA SER A 380 4.53 26.36 7.97
C SER A 380 4.63 27.47 6.91
N PRO A 381 4.64 28.76 7.29
CA PRO A 381 4.59 29.89 6.35
C PRO A 381 5.81 29.96 5.43
N GLU A 382 6.98 29.55 5.92
CA GLU A 382 8.20 29.50 5.09
C GLU A 382 8.09 28.52 3.92
N LEU A 383 7.41 27.38 4.13
CA LEU A 383 7.23 26.38 3.09
C LEU A 383 6.26 26.89 2.03
N ALA A 384 5.12 27.45 2.46
CA ALA A 384 4.14 28.05 1.55
C ALA A 384 4.76 29.18 0.72
N LEU A 385 5.56 30.06 1.32
CA LEU A 385 6.29 31.10 0.62
C LEU A 385 7.22 30.54 -0.46
N ARG A 386 8.03 29.51 -0.14
CA ARG A 386 8.91 28.86 -1.12
C ARG A 386 8.11 28.26 -2.28
N LEU A 387 6.96 27.64 -2.01
CA LEU A 387 6.10 27.06 -3.04
C LEU A 387 5.46 28.13 -3.94
N TYR A 388 5.01 29.25 -3.37
CA TYR A 388 4.51 30.38 -4.16
C TYR A 388 5.58 30.95 -5.08
N LEU A 389 6.81 31.15 -4.58
CA LEU A 389 7.93 31.62 -5.41
C LEU A 389 8.27 30.64 -6.53
N GLN A 390 8.26 29.32 -6.27
CA GLN A 390 8.46 28.31 -7.30
C GLN A 390 7.34 28.30 -8.36
N CYS A 391 6.09 28.54 -7.95
CA CYS A 391 4.99 28.69 -8.90
C CYS A 391 5.11 29.98 -9.72
N ALA A 392 5.62 31.06 -9.12
CA ALA A 392 5.90 32.30 -9.83
C ALA A 392 6.98 32.12 -10.91
N GLU A 393 8.10 31.43 -10.61
CA GLU A 393 9.10 31.09 -11.62
C GLU A 393 8.50 30.25 -12.76
N ALA A 394 7.68 29.25 -12.44
CA ALA A 394 7.05 28.45 -13.48
C ALA A 394 6.03 29.24 -14.32
N ALA A 395 5.34 30.22 -13.73
CA ALA A 395 4.43 31.11 -14.44
C ALA A 395 5.19 32.11 -15.33
N ASN A 396 6.39 32.53 -14.92
CA ASN A 396 7.31 33.28 -15.75
C ASN A 396 7.67 32.53 -17.03
N ASP A 397 8.05 31.26 -16.90
CA ASP A 397 8.38 30.41 -18.05
C ASP A 397 7.16 30.19 -18.99
N CYS A 398 5.93 30.40 -18.52
CA CYS A 398 4.69 30.27 -19.30
C CYS A 398 4.20 31.58 -19.93
N ASP A 399 4.92 32.69 -19.78
CA ASP A 399 4.46 34.02 -20.19
C ASP A 399 3.09 34.41 -19.57
N LEU A 400 2.85 33.99 -18.31
CA LEU A 400 1.64 34.34 -17.53
C LEU A 400 1.90 35.41 -16.45
N GLU A 401 2.07 36.66 -16.86
CA GLU A 401 2.42 37.79 -15.96
C GLU A 401 1.42 37.97 -14.79
N PRO A 402 0.09 37.96 -15.00
CA PRO A 402 -0.86 38.19 -13.91
C PRO A 402 -0.79 37.09 -12.83
N VAL A 403 -0.55 35.85 -13.26
CA VAL A 403 -0.45 34.69 -12.37
C VAL A 403 0.84 34.77 -11.55
N ALA A 404 1.96 35.10 -12.19
CA ALA A 404 3.22 35.32 -11.49
C ALA A 404 3.11 36.45 -10.46
N TYR A 405 2.47 37.57 -10.81
CA TYR A 405 2.28 38.71 -9.91
C TYR A 405 1.41 38.36 -8.70
N GLU A 406 0.34 37.58 -8.91
CA GLU A 406 -0.53 37.09 -7.85
C GLU A 406 0.25 36.21 -6.86
N PHE A 407 1.07 35.26 -7.33
CA PHE A 407 1.89 34.44 -6.46
C PHE A 407 2.92 35.25 -5.65
N PHE A 408 3.54 36.27 -6.24
CA PHE A 408 4.41 37.19 -5.50
C PHE A 408 3.65 37.97 -4.43
N THR A 409 2.43 38.40 -4.73
CA THR A 409 1.57 39.11 -3.77
C THR A 409 1.25 38.23 -2.57
N GLN A 410 0.88 36.96 -2.79
CA GLN A 410 0.66 36.00 -1.70
C GLN A 410 1.93 35.72 -0.90
N ALA A 411 3.08 35.59 -1.57
CA ALA A 411 4.36 35.42 -0.89
C ALA A 411 4.73 36.61 0.00
N PHE A 412 4.42 37.85 -0.42
CA PHE A 412 4.62 39.04 0.41
C PHE A 412 3.69 39.09 1.62
N ILE A 413 2.41 38.74 1.45
CA ILE A 413 1.45 38.67 2.56
C ILE A 413 1.96 37.70 3.64
N LEU A 414 2.39 36.49 3.24
CA LEU A 414 2.97 35.53 4.18
C LEU A 414 4.23 36.05 4.87
N TYR A 415 5.10 36.75 4.13
CA TYR A 415 6.30 37.35 4.71
C TYR A 415 5.97 38.42 5.77
N GLU A 416 4.96 39.26 5.51
CA GLU A 416 4.56 40.34 6.40
C GLU A 416 3.82 39.85 7.65
N GLU A 417 2.86 38.93 7.47
CA GLU A 417 1.89 38.58 8.51
C GLU A 417 2.33 37.36 9.35
N GLU A 418 2.98 36.37 8.73
CA GLU A 418 3.21 35.06 9.36
C GLU A 418 4.68 34.78 9.72
N ILE A 419 5.66 35.34 8.98
CA ILE A 419 7.09 35.09 9.23
C ILE A 419 7.65 36.10 10.25
N ALA A 420 7.61 35.75 11.53
CA ALA A 420 8.11 36.60 12.62
C ALA A 420 9.58 36.37 13.01
N ASP A 421 10.13 35.16 12.78
CA ASP A 421 11.51 34.85 13.17
C ASP A 421 12.54 35.62 12.32
N SER A 422 13.49 36.28 12.98
CA SER A 422 14.47 37.15 12.31
C SER A 422 15.36 36.38 11.31
N LYS A 423 15.71 35.12 11.56
CA LYS A 423 16.54 34.34 10.61
C LYS A 423 15.69 33.86 9.43
N ALA A 424 14.46 33.44 9.70
CA ALA A 424 13.49 33.06 8.68
C ALA A 424 13.16 34.23 7.74
N GLN A 425 12.93 35.44 8.28
CA GLN A 425 12.72 36.67 7.50
C GLN A 425 13.89 36.95 6.55
N ILE A 426 15.13 36.84 7.05
CA ILE A 426 16.33 37.05 6.21
C ILE A 426 16.36 36.01 5.09
N THR A 427 16.09 34.75 5.39
CA THR A 427 16.10 33.69 4.37
C THR A 427 15.01 33.92 3.33
N ALA A 428 13.79 34.23 3.77
CA ALA A 428 12.65 34.51 2.93
C ALA A 428 12.90 35.71 2.00
N ILE A 429 13.41 36.82 2.53
CA ILE A 429 13.65 38.01 1.70
C ILE A 429 14.74 37.77 0.65
N HIS A 430 15.80 37.01 0.97
CA HIS A 430 16.82 36.66 -0.02
C HIS A 430 16.26 35.74 -1.11
N LEU A 431 15.35 34.83 -0.77
CA LEU A 431 14.65 33.99 -1.75
C LEU A 431 13.74 34.83 -2.65
N ILE A 432 12.98 35.78 -2.08
CA ILE A 432 12.14 36.70 -2.86
C ILE A 432 13.01 37.51 -3.84
N ILE A 433 14.11 38.12 -3.37
CA ILE A 433 15.03 38.89 -4.20
C ILE A 433 15.60 38.02 -5.32
N GLY A 434 16.13 36.84 -4.97
CA GLY A 434 16.73 35.93 -5.95
C GLY A 434 15.73 35.43 -7.00
N THR A 435 14.48 35.20 -6.59
CA THR A 435 13.38 34.83 -7.50
C THR A 435 13.05 36.00 -8.42
N LEU A 436 12.78 37.19 -7.86
CA LEU A 436 12.41 38.38 -8.62
C LEU A 436 13.49 38.80 -9.63
N GLN A 437 14.77 38.58 -9.31
CA GLN A 437 15.87 38.83 -10.24
C GLN A 437 15.81 37.95 -11.48
N ARG A 438 15.31 36.72 -11.37
CA ARG A 438 15.18 35.77 -12.49
C ARG A 438 13.92 35.98 -13.31
N MET A 439 12.97 36.78 -12.81
CA MET A 439 11.72 37.07 -13.51
C MET A 439 11.97 38.10 -14.61
N ASN A 440 11.67 37.73 -15.85
CA ASN A 440 11.77 38.60 -17.03
C ASN A 440 10.40 38.99 -17.60
N ILE A 441 9.33 38.40 -17.08
CA ILE A 441 7.97 38.59 -17.58
C ILE A 441 7.30 39.91 -17.17
N PHE A 442 7.74 40.52 -16.08
CA PHE A 442 7.04 41.66 -15.52
C PHE A 442 7.26 42.92 -16.34
N GLY A 443 6.16 43.60 -16.69
CA GLY A 443 6.22 44.96 -17.22
C GLY A 443 6.81 45.93 -16.20
N VAL A 444 7.27 47.08 -16.71
CA VAL A 444 7.99 48.10 -15.93
C VAL A 444 7.28 48.47 -14.63
N GLU A 445 5.97 48.75 -14.68
CA GLU A 445 5.18 49.16 -13.51
C GLU A 445 5.08 48.08 -12.43
N ASN A 446 4.81 46.82 -12.85
CA ASN A 446 4.71 45.68 -11.94
C ASN A 446 6.07 45.38 -11.33
N ARG A 447 7.13 45.37 -12.15
CA ARG A 447 8.51 45.15 -11.70
C ARG A 447 8.94 46.20 -10.69
N ASP A 448 8.66 47.48 -10.94
CA ASP A 448 8.96 48.57 -10.01
C ASP A 448 8.23 48.41 -8.68
N THR A 449 6.94 48.10 -8.75
CA THR A 449 6.11 47.89 -7.54
C THR A 449 6.67 46.77 -6.68
N LEU A 450 7.00 45.61 -7.27
CA LEU A 450 7.58 44.47 -6.54
C LEU A 450 8.97 44.80 -5.99
N THR A 451 9.79 45.54 -6.74
CA THR A 451 11.16 45.93 -6.34
C THR A 451 11.14 46.91 -5.18
N HIS A 452 10.27 47.93 -5.23
CA HIS A 452 10.12 48.90 -4.15
C HIS A 452 9.60 48.24 -2.87
N LYS A 453 8.60 47.34 -2.98
CA LYS A 453 8.13 46.55 -1.82
C LYS A 453 9.25 45.71 -1.22
N THR A 454 9.96 44.94 -2.04
CA THR A 454 11.09 44.09 -1.61
C THR A 454 12.17 44.92 -0.91
N THR A 455 12.57 46.04 -1.50
CA THR A 455 13.56 46.96 -0.93
C THR A 455 13.08 47.55 0.40
N GLY A 456 11.78 47.92 0.47
CA GLY A 456 11.13 48.37 1.70
C GLY A 456 11.19 47.33 2.82
N TYR A 457 11.00 46.05 2.51
CA TYR A 457 11.15 44.96 3.49
C TYR A 457 12.59 44.76 3.92
N SER A 458 13.54 44.76 2.98
CA SER A 458 14.98 44.67 3.29
C SER A 458 15.42 45.80 4.22
N ALA A 459 14.90 47.01 4.02
CA ALA A 459 15.16 48.17 4.87
C ALA A 459 14.50 48.10 6.25
N LYS A 460 13.49 47.24 6.46
CA LYS A 460 12.80 47.05 7.74
C LYS A 460 13.38 45.92 8.60
N LEU A 461 14.40 45.20 8.12
CA LEU A 461 15.06 44.15 8.90
C LEU A 461 15.68 44.73 10.20
N LEU A 462 15.53 44.00 11.31
CA LEU A 462 15.91 44.46 12.64
C LEU A 462 17.44 44.60 12.82
N LYS A 463 18.23 43.71 12.22
CA LYS A 463 19.68 43.65 12.39
C LYS A 463 20.40 44.41 11.29
N LYS A 464 21.23 45.38 11.67
CA LYS A 464 22.01 46.23 10.76
C LYS A 464 22.87 45.46 9.73
N PRO A 465 23.60 44.39 10.09
CA PRO A 465 24.37 43.62 9.12
C PRO A 465 23.48 42.95 8.06
N ASP A 466 22.33 42.42 8.47
CA ASP A 466 21.41 41.70 7.59
C ASP A 466 20.62 42.68 6.71
N GLN A 467 20.23 43.82 7.27
CA GLN A 467 19.67 44.96 6.53
C GLN A 467 20.64 45.40 5.41
N CYS A 468 21.93 45.60 5.73
CA CYS A 468 22.93 46.01 4.75
C CYS A 468 23.09 45.00 3.62
N ARG A 469 23.17 43.69 3.95
CA ARG A 469 23.27 42.61 2.96
C ARG A 469 22.03 42.52 2.07
N ALA A 470 20.84 42.60 2.64
CA ALA A 470 19.59 42.51 1.89
C ALA A 470 19.40 43.72 0.96
N VAL A 471 19.69 44.94 1.43
CA VAL A 471 19.63 46.15 0.59
C VAL A 471 20.68 46.10 -0.53
N TYR A 472 21.90 45.62 -0.23
CA TYR A 472 22.90 45.37 -1.27
C TYR A 472 22.39 44.37 -2.31
N ALA A 473 21.76 43.28 -1.90
CA ALA A 473 21.17 42.31 -2.83
C ALA A 473 20.05 42.94 -3.68
N CYS A 474 19.22 43.82 -3.10
CA CYS A 474 18.21 44.57 -3.85
C CYS A 474 18.80 45.50 -4.91
N SER A 475 20.05 45.98 -4.78
CA SER A 475 20.66 46.80 -5.83
C SER A 475 20.74 46.07 -7.18
N HIS A 476 20.90 44.74 -7.16
CA HIS A 476 20.88 43.91 -8.37
C HIS A 476 19.50 43.79 -9.01
N LEU A 477 18.41 44.12 -8.30
CA LEU A 477 17.06 44.12 -8.89
C LEU A 477 16.84 45.27 -9.86
N PHE A 478 17.59 46.36 -9.70
CA PHE A 478 17.61 47.52 -10.60
C PHE A 478 18.58 47.31 -11.77
N TRP A 479 19.35 46.23 -11.74
CA TRP A 479 20.27 45.85 -12.81
C TRP A 479 19.67 44.71 -13.63
N THR A 480 18.84 45.04 -14.61
CA THR A 480 18.35 44.09 -15.61
C THR A 480 19.17 44.21 -16.90
N ASP A 481 19.73 43.09 -17.36
CA ASP A 481 20.32 43.01 -18.70
C ASP A 481 19.16 42.96 -19.70
N ASP A 482 18.65 44.12 -20.12
CA ASP A 482 17.64 44.18 -21.18
C ASP A 482 18.23 43.60 -22.48
N GLN A 483 17.55 42.61 -23.06
CA GLN A 483 17.86 42.10 -24.40
C GLN A 483 17.71 43.18 -25.49
N ASP A 484 17.05 44.31 -25.17
CA ASP A 484 16.85 45.47 -26.06
C ASP A 484 17.80 46.66 -25.80
N GLY A 485 18.83 46.50 -24.94
CA GLY A 485 19.93 47.46 -24.84
C GLY A 485 19.58 48.81 -24.21
N ILE A 486 18.42 48.95 -23.57
CA ILE A 486 18.14 50.09 -22.70
C ILE A 486 18.67 49.72 -21.31
N MET A 487 19.93 50.11 -21.07
CA MET A 487 20.45 50.17 -19.71
C MET A 487 19.63 51.23 -18.98
N ASP A 488 18.68 50.81 -18.15
CA ASP A 488 17.86 51.70 -17.32
C ASP A 488 18.73 52.23 -16.16
N GLY A 489 19.71 53.06 -16.53
CA GLY A 489 20.69 53.69 -15.65
C GLY A 489 20.18 54.95 -14.94
N GLU A 490 18.86 55.16 -14.90
CA GLU A 490 18.22 56.29 -14.19
C GLU A 490 17.28 55.84 -13.05
N ARG A 491 17.47 54.65 -12.47
CA ARG A 491 16.76 54.20 -11.26
C ARG A 491 17.63 54.12 -10.00
#